data_AF-A0A396SZK2-F1
#
_entry.id   AF-A0A396SZK2-F1
#
_cell.length_a   1.000
_cell.length_b   1.000
_cell.length_c   1.000
_cell.angle_alpha   90.00
_cell.angle_beta   90.00
_cell.angle_gamma   90.00
#
_symmetry.space_group_name_H-M   'P 1'
#
loop_
_entity.id
_entity.type
_entity.pdbx_description
1 polymer ?
#
loop_
_entity_poly.entity_id
_entity_poly.type
_entity_poly.pdbx_seq_one_letter_code
_entity_poly.pdbx_strand_id
1 'polypeptide(L)'
;MDSKSKHKLIKDFLKKSKKTSCNLLVSTVATTSILGAMSVSGNTLTNAGLQTVQASTENAKDGKNAKLTKKSYIYNNRGKRTSKKALKKSKSVKVYGTKVIKGKIYYNLGHECYVLAKDVKIAKTVKVTKNAYVYNSQGKRISKKALKKGQNLEVYGTKTIKGKKYYALGNGGYVPVNNVKVPKATETPSPTVGDNSNGTTPNKPDNSGST
;
A
#
# COMPACT_ATOMS: atom_id res chain seq x y z
N MET A 1 -39.58 -12.86 -26.50
CA MET A 1 -38.22 -13.31 -26.11
C MET A 1 -38.29 -14.72 -25.58
N ASP A 2 -37.65 -15.67 -26.25
CA ASP A 2 -37.58 -17.07 -25.86
C ASP A 2 -36.71 -17.27 -24.59
N SER A 3 -36.93 -18.39 -23.90
CA SER A 3 -36.26 -18.73 -22.64
C SER A 3 -34.73 -18.84 -22.77
N LYS A 4 -34.21 -19.29 -23.93
CA LYS A 4 -32.76 -19.40 -24.17
C LYS A 4 -32.11 -18.02 -24.28
N SER A 5 -32.78 -17.06 -24.91
CA SER A 5 -32.30 -15.69 -25.05
C SER A 5 -32.26 -14.92 -23.72
N LYS A 6 -33.27 -15.11 -22.84
CA LYS A 6 -33.27 -14.57 -21.47
C LYS A 6 -32.11 -15.15 -20.63
N HIS A 7 -31.90 -16.47 -20.69
CA HIS A 7 -30.82 -17.13 -19.97
C HIS A 7 -29.42 -16.71 -20.46
N LYS A 8 -29.26 -16.49 -21.76
CA LYS A 8 -28.02 -15.92 -22.33
C LYS A 8 -27.78 -14.49 -21.85
N LEU A 9 -28.80 -13.64 -21.84
CA LEU A 9 -28.70 -12.27 -21.31
C LEU A 9 -28.31 -12.26 -19.83
N ILE A 10 -28.91 -13.12 -19.01
CA ILE A 10 -28.60 -13.25 -17.57
C ILE A 10 -27.17 -13.74 -17.37
N LYS A 11 -26.71 -14.73 -18.16
CA LYS A 11 -25.32 -15.19 -18.13
C LYS A 11 -24.34 -14.11 -18.56
N ASP A 12 -24.66 -13.34 -19.59
CA ASP A 12 -23.83 -12.23 -20.08
C ASP A 12 -23.82 -11.06 -19.08
N PHE A 13 -24.94 -10.77 -18.42
CA PHE A 13 -25.06 -9.78 -17.34
C PHE A 13 -24.30 -10.23 -16.09
N LEU A 14 -24.43 -11.48 -15.64
CA LEU A 14 -23.64 -12.05 -14.55
C LEU A 14 -22.15 -12.12 -14.90
N LYS A 15 -21.79 -12.34 -16.16
CA LYS A 15 -20.40 -12.29 -16.64
C LYS A 15 -19.86 -10.86 -16.65
N LYS A 16 -20.72 -9.86 -16.95
CA LYS A 16 -20.41 -8.43 -16.92
C LYS A 16 -20.35 -7.88 -15.48
N SER A 17 -21.21 -8.33 -14.57
CA SER A 17 -21.17 -7.98 -13.14
C SER A 17 -20.05 -8.68 -12.38
N LYS A 18 -19.65 -9.89 -12.79
CA LYS A 18 -18.41 -10.54 -12.32
C LYS A 18 -17.14 -10.00 -12.99
N LYS A 19 -17.29 -8.97 -13.83
CA LYS A 19 -16.21 -8.18 -14.46
C LYS A 19 -16.17 -6.76 -13.88
N THR A 20 -16.64 -6.56 -12.64
CA THR A 20 -16.22 -5.38 -11.87
C THR A 20 -14.70 -5.48 -11.76
N SER A 21 -14.06 -4.59 -12.49
CA SER A 21 -12.66 -4.68 -12.83
C SER A 21 -11.95 -3.53 -12.17
N CYS A 22 -10.82 -3.82 -11.53
CA CYS A 22 -9.81 -2.85 -11.14
C CYS A 22 -9.90 -1.53 -11.90
N ASN A 23 -10.46 -0.50 -11.26
CA ASN A 23 -10.60 0.84 -11.80
C ASN A 23 -9.84 1.82 -10.90
N LEU A 24 -8.51 1.75 -10.98
CA LEU A 24 -7.66 2.73 -10.33
C LEU A 24 -7.66 3.98 -11.21
N LEU A 25 -8.42 5.01 -10.82
CA LEU A 25 -8.33 6.33 -11.44
C LEU A 25 -6.89 6.83 -11.27
N VAL A 26 -6.12 6.86 -12.36
CA VAL A 26 -4.84 7.56 -12.38
C VAL A 26 -5.15 9.04 -12.54
N SER A 27 -5.54 9.69 -11.44
CA SER A 27 -5.84 11.13 -11.46
C SER A 27 -4.55 11.90 -11.78
N THR A 28 -4.47 12.42 -13.00
CA THR A 28 -3.62 13.56 -13.33
C THR A 28 -4.20 14.77 -12.62
N VAL A 29 -3.61 15.16 -11.48
CA VAL A 29 -3.97 16.41 -10.81
C VAL A 29 -3.48 17.58 -11.65
N ALA A 30 -4.39 18.16 -12.44
CA ALA A 30 -4.27 19.55 -12.83
C ALA A 30 -4.49 20.39 -11.56
N THR A 31 -3.46 21.13 -11.15
CA THR A 31 -3.54 22.07 -10.04
C THR A 31 -4.40 23.25 -10.46
N THR A 32 -5.61 23.34 -9.93
CA THR A 32 -6.29 24.63 -9.76
C THR A 32 -6.66 24.78 -8.29
N SER A 33 -5.91 25.66 -7.64
CA SER A 33 -6.20 26.23 -6.34
C SER A 33 -7.43 27.13 -6.42
N ILE A 34 -8.44 26.92 -5.57
CA ILE A 34 -9.25 28.00 -4.95
C ILE A 34 -9.78 27.49 -3.59
N LEU A 35 -9.66 28.37 -2.59
CA LEU A 35 -10.23 28.31 -1.23
C LEU A 35 -11.76 28.50 -1.25
N GLY A 36 -12.46 27.85 -0.31
CA GLY A 36 -13.77 28.34 0.17
C GLY A 36 -14.86 27.26 0.24
N ALA A 37 -15.24 26.88 1.47
CA ALA A 37 -16.40 26.05 1.79
C ALA A 37 -17.72 26.80 1.55
N MET A 38 -18.85 26.10 1.34
CA MET A 38 -20.14 26.19 2.06
C MET A 38 -21.18 25.23 1.43
N SER A 39 -22.12 24.81 2.26
CA SER A 39 -23.07 23.69 2.15
C SER A 39 -24.15 23.82 1.06
N VAL A 40 -24.61 22.70 0.50
CA VAL A 40 -25.96 22.63 -0.11
C VAL A 40 -26.67 21.36 0.33
N SER A 41 -27.74 21.57 1.09
CA SER A 41 -28.76 20.60 1.44
C SER A 41 -29.82 20.61 0.33
N GLY A 42 -30.36 19.42 0.02
CA GLY A 42 -31.51 19.22 -0.85
C GLY A 42 -31.14 18.96 -2.31
N ASN A 43 -31.60 17.82 -2.84
CA ASN A 43 -32.17 17.74 -4.18
C ASN A 43 -33.16 16.58 -4.23
N THR A 44 -34.42 16.93 -4.44
CA THR A 44 -35.55 16.08 -4.78
C THR A 44 -35.28 15.31 -6.07
N LEU A 45 -35.58 14.01 -6.07
CA LEU A 45 -35.46 13.15 -7.24
C LEU A 45 -36.68 13.29 -8.15
N THR A 46 -36.44 13.53 -9.43
CA THR A 46 -37.31 13.05 -10.51
C THR A 46 -36.52 12.11 -11.43
N ASN A 47 -37.27 11.21 -12.04
CA ASN A 47 -36.89 9.85 -12.44
C ASN A 47 -35.99 9.80 -13.70
N ALA A 48 -34.71 9.46 -13.52
CA ALA A 48 -33.86 8.86 -14.54
C ALA A 48 -32.87 7.91 -13.84
N GLY A 49 -33.15 6.61 -13.90
CA GLY A 49 -32.48 5.57 -13.13
C GLY A 49 -30.98 5.42 -13.46
N LEU A 50 -30.14 6.19 -12.76
CA LEU A 50 -28.84 5.74 -12.28
C LEU A 50 -28.98 5.46 -10.78
N GLN A 51 -28.95 4.18 -10.42
CA GLN A 51 -28.83 3.76 -9.03
C GLN A 51 -27.48 4.26 -8.50
N THR A 52 -27.51 5.33 -7.72
CA THR A 52 -26.42 5.74 -6.85
C THR A 52 -26.35 4.72 -5.71
N VAL A 53 -25.44 3.76 -5.83
CA VAL A 53 -25.13 2.88 -4.71
C VAL A 53 -24.50 3.75 -3.64
N GLN A 54 -25.30 4.06 -2.62
CA GLN A 54 -24.88 4.64 -1.36
C GLN A 54 -23.77 3.74 -0.83
N ALA A 55 -22.53 4.23 -0.93
CA ALA A 55 -21.39 3.54 -0.38
C ALA A 55 -21.67 3.34 1.11
N SER A 56 -21.81 2.07 1.51
CA SER A 56 -21.75 1.71 2.92
C SER A 56 -20.49 2.35 3.47
N THR A 57 -20.65 3.20 4.48
CA THR A 57 -19.52 3.75 5.23
C THR A 57 -18.97 2.61 6.08
N GLU A 58 -18.31 1.66 5.43
CA GLU A 58 -17.33 0.82 6.10
C GLU A 58 -16.20 1.74 6.49
N ASN A 59 -15.91 1.84 7.79
CA ASN A 59 -14.78 2.60 8.35
C ASN A 59 -13.62 2.65 7.36
N ALA A 60 -13.47 3.78 6.66
CA ALA A 60 -12.51 3.89 5.58
C ALA A 60 -11.14 3.73 6.21
N LYS A 61 -10.54 2.53 6.08
CA LYS A 61 -9.20 2.29 6.59
C LYS A 61 -8.28 3.28 5.89
N ASP A 62 -7.75 4.24 6.63
CA ASP A 62 -6.83 5.21 6.07
C ASP A 62 -5.67 4.47 5.40
N GLY A 63 -5.59 4.63 4.07
CA GLY A 63 -4.61 3.93 3.26
C GLY A 63 -3.19 4.33 3.65
N LYS A 64 -2.32 3.35 3.84
CA LYS A 64 -0.90 3.59 4.12
C LYS A 64 -0.18 3.99 2.85
N ASN A 65 0.63 5.05 2.92
CA ASN A 65 1.49 5.44 1.81
C ASN A 65 2.53 4.36 1.53
N ALA A 66 2.82 4.13 0.26
CA ALA A 66 3.76 3.12 -0.16
C ALA A 66 4.47 3.55 -1.44
N LYS A 67 5.66 3.01 -1.68
CA LYS A 67 6.44 3.26 -2.91
C LYS A 67 6.87 1.96 -3.56
N LEU A 68 6.79 1.94 -4.89
CA LEU A 68 7.30 0.84 -5.68
C LEU A 68 8.83 0.79 -5.64
N THR A 69 9.39 -0.36 -5.29
CA THR A 69 10.85 -0.59 -5.28
C THR A 69 11.40 -0.95 -6.66
N LYS A 70 10.54 -1.45 -7.53
CA LYS A 70 10.82 -1.80 -8.93
C LYS A 70 9.56 -1.65 -9.78
N LYS A 71 9.70 -1.84 -11.11
CA LYS A 71 8.55 -1.86 -12.03
C LYS A 71 7.58 -2.97 -11.60
N SER A 72 6.29 -2.66 -11.53
CA SER A 72 5.27 -3.62 -11.10
C SER A 72 3.96 -3.46 -11.88
N TYR A 73 3.20 -4.54 -12.02
CA TYR A 73 1.91 -4.52 -12.72
C TYR A 73 0.75 -4.39 -11.74
N ILE A 74 -0.38 -3.90 -12.24
CA ILE A 74 -1.64 -3.92 -11.52
C ILE A 74 -2.39 -5.21 -11.89
N TYR A 75 -2.92 -5.87 -10.87
CA TYR A 75 -3.66 -7.12 -10.97
C TYR A 75 -5.09 -6.92 -10.47
N ASN A 76 -6.02 -7.73 -10.98
CA ASN A 76 -7.37 -7.83 -10.43
C ASN A 76 -7.45 -8.87 -9.30
N ASN A 77 -8.64 -9.03 -8.72
CA ASN A 77 -8.93 -10.01 -7.67
C ASN A 77 -8.65 -11.49 -8.05
N ARG A 78 -8.47 -11.82 -9.33
CA ARG A 78 -8.11 -13.16 -9.84
C ARG A 78 -6.62 -13.32 -10.12
N GLY A 79 -5.82 -12.28 -9.87
CA GLY A 79 -4.37 -12.28 -10.12
C GLY A 79 -4.03 -12.16 -11.61
N LYS A 80 -4.97 -11.73 -12.45
CA LYS A 80 -4.71 -11.39 -13.86
C LYS A 80 -4.32 -9.93 -13.96
N ARG A 81 -3.33 -9.62 -14.81
CA ARG A 81 -2.92 -8.23 -15.09
C ARG A 81 -4.08 -7.47 -15.71
N THR A 82 -4.31 -6.25 -15.25
CA THR A 82 -5.39 -5.39 -15.74
C THR A 82 -4.92 -4.49 -16.89
N SER A 83 -3.62 -4.15 -16.90
CA SER A 83 -2.99 -3.33 -17.94
C SER A 83 -1.76 -3.99 -18.55
N LYS A 84 -1.49 -3.69 -19.83
CA LYS A 84 -0.21 -4.02 -20.50
C LYS A 84 0.93 -3.14 -19.98
N LYS A 85 0.64 -1.89 -19.61
CA LYS A 85 1.61 -0.95 -19.04
C LYS A 85 1.78 -1.23 -17.54
N ALA A 86 3.03 -1.22 -17.08
CA ALA A 86 3.37 -1.38 -15.67
C ALA A 86 3.57 -0.02 -14.99
N LEU A 87 3.36 0.02 -13.68
CA LEU A 87 3.77 1.13 -12.83
C LEU A 87 5.29 1.22 -12.77
N LYS A 88 5.79 2.46 -12.84
CA LYS A 88 7.24 2.75 -12.79
C LYS A 88 7.75 2.63 -11.35
N LYS A 89 9.04 2.30 -11.21
CA LYS A 89 9.76 2.34 -9.92
C LYS A 89 9.62 3.73 -9.27
N SER A 90 9.61 3.77 -7.94
CA SER A 90 9.47 4.97 -7.10
C SER A 90 8.11 5.68 -7.18
N LYS A 91 7.15 5.17 -7.97
CA LYS A 91 5.77 5.65 -7.97
C LYS A 91 5.15 5.43 -6.58
N SER A 92 4.50 6.46 -6.05
CA SER A 92 3.75 6.40 -4.80
C SER A 92 2.34 5.82 -5.05
N VAL A 93 1.87 4.99 -4.13
CA VAL A 93 0.53 4.40 -4.10
C VAL A 93 0.00 4.37 -2.66
N LYS A 94 -1.33 4.32 -2.49
CA LYS A 94 -1.95 4.02 -1.19
C LYS A 94 -2.28 2.53 -1.11
N VAL A 95 -2.06 1.95 0.07
CA VAL A 95 -2.34 0.55 0.36
C VAL A 95 -3.36 0.45 1.48
N TYR A 96 -4.46 -0.26 1.20
CA TYR A 96 -5.60 -0.40 2.11
C TYR A 96 -5.65 -1.77 2.81
N GLY A 97 -4.78 -2.71 2.41
CA GLY A 97 -4.71 -4.03 3.01
C GLY A 97 -3.86 -5.00 2.22
N THR A 98 -3.85 -6.26 2.63
CA THR A 98 -3.16 -7.37 1.98
C THR A 98 -4.17 -8.39 1.44
N LYS A 99 -3.80 -9.11 0.39
CA LYS A 99 -4.58 -10.24 -0.16
C LYS A 99 -3.65 -11.31 -0.71
N VAL A 100 -3.95 -12.57 -0.41
CA VAL A 100 -3.28 -13.70 -1.05
C VAL A 100 -4.08 -14.12 -2.27
N ILE A 101 -3.42 -14.16 -3.44
CA ILE A 101 -4.03 -14.62 -4.69
C ILE A 101 -3.10 -15.66 -5.31
N LYS A 102 -3.56 -16.91 -5.41
CA LYS A 102 -2.77 -18.02 -5.97
C LYS A 102 -1.39 -18.17 -5.31
N GLY A 103 -1.36 -18.19 -3.98
CA GLY A 103 -0.13 -18.36 -3.20
C GLY A 103 0.83 -17.15 -3.17
N LYS A 104 0.46 -16.01 -3.76
CA LYS A 104 1.29 -14.79 -3.75
C LYS A 104 0.60 -13.69 -2.95
N ILE A 105 1.38 -12.93 -2.18
CA ILE A 105 0.90 -11.80 -1.39
C ILE A 105 0.86 -10.52 -2.24
N TYR A 106 -0.27 -9.84 -2.20
CA TYR A 106 -0.52 -8.57 -2.86
C TYR A 106 -0.96 -7.50 -1.85
N TYR A 107 -0.66 -6.25 -2.17
CA TYR A 107 -1.27 -5.09 -1.50
C TYR A 107 -2.49 -4.62 -2.29
N ASN A 108 -3.59 -4.33 -1.56
CA ASN A 108 -4.82 -3.76 -2.10
C ASN A 108 -4.66 -2.25 -2.31
N LEU A 109 -4.86 -1.79 -3.55
CA LEU A 109 -4.81 -0.38 -3.95
C LEU A 109 -6.19 0.29 -3.96
N GLY A 110 -7.25 -0.43 -3.57
CA GLY A 110 -8.64 -0.02 -3.71
C GLY A 110 -9.26 -0.55 -5.01
N HIS A 111 -10.58 -0.48 -5.12
CA HIS A 111 -11.34 -0.85 -6.34
C HIS A 111 -10.99 -2.22 -6.94
N GLU A 112 -10.68 -3.22 -6.10
CA GLU A 112 -10.21 -4.56 -6.55
C GLU A 112 -8.92 -4.54 -7.40
N CYS A 113 -8.10 -3.51 -7.25
CA CYS A 113 -6.76 -3.40 -7.81
C CYS A 113 -5.71 -3.84 -6.81
N TYR A 114 -4.73 -4.60 -7.31
CA TYR A 114 -3.69 -5.20 -6.48
C TYR A 114 -2.31 -5.03 -7.10
N VAL A 115 -1.28 -4.93 -6.26
CA VAL A 115 0.14 -4.92 -6.66
C VAL A 115 0.91 -5.96 -5.86
N LEU A 116 1.92 -6.59 -6.44
CA LEU A 116 2.72 -7.58 -5.73
C LEU A 116 3.43 -6.96 -4.53
N ALA A 117 3.29 -7.57 -3.36
CA ALA A 117 3.82 -7.01 -2.11
C ALA A 117 5.35 -6.89 -2.14
N LYS A 118 6.05 -7.85 -2.76
CA LYS A 118 7.52 -7.86 -2.89
C LYS A 118 8.09 -6.69 -3.73
N ASP A 119 7.23 -6.00 -4.50
CA ASP A 119 7.62 -4.89 -5.38
C ASP A 119 7.35 -3.52 -4.73
N VAL A 120 6.89 -3.50 -3.47
CA VAL A 120 6.41 -2.30 -2.78
C VAL A 120 7.00 -2.23 -1.37
N LYS A 121 7.33 -1.01 -0.92
CA LYS A 121 7.63 -0.73 0.49
C LYS A 121 6.56 0.20 1.05
N ILE A 122 5.95 -0.22 2.16
CA ILE A 122 5.03 0.59 2.93
C ILE A 122 5.83 1.62 3.75
N ALA A 123 5.33 2.85 3.80
CA ALA A 123 5.87 3.91 4.64
C ALA A 123 5.72 3.54 6.11
N LYS A 124 6.78 3.77 6.89
CA LYS A 124 6.74 3.78 8.35
C LYS A 124 6.80 5.22 8.82
N THR A 125 6.03 5.56 9.83
CA THR A 125 6.12 6.87 10.46
C THR A 125 7.27 6.87 11.46
N VAL A 126 8.11 7.89 11.43
CA VAL A 126 9.12 8.20 12.45
C VAL A 126 8.92 9.63 12.94
N LYS A 127 9.27 9.90 14.20
CA LYS A 127 9.19 11.22 14.82
C LYS A 127 10.57 11.81 14.99
N VAL A 128 10.75 13.06 14.55
CA VAL A 128 12.00 13.81 14.72
C VAL A 128 12.19 14.16 16.20
N THR A 129 13.30 13.72 16.79
CA THR A 129 13.62 13.94 18.22
C THR A 129 14.59 15.10 18.43
N LYS A 130 15.47 15.34 17.45
CA LYS A 130 16.41 16.45 17.39
C LYS A 130 16.29 17.09 16.01
N ASN A 131 16.47 18.41 15.92
CA ASN A 131 16.48 19.07 14.61
C ASN A 131 17.44 18.32 13.66
N ALA A 132 16.99 18.07 12.44
CA ALA A 132 17.69 17.21 11.49
C ALA A 132 17.76 17.85 10.12
N TYR A 133 18.71 17.40 9.30
CA TYR A 133 18.80 17.80 7.90
C TYR A 133 18.61 16.61 6.99
N VAL A 134 18.23 16.89 5.74
CA VAL A 134 18.12 15.88 4.69
C VAL A 134 19.43 15.84 3.91
N TYR A 135 19.93 14.62 3.71
CA TYR A 135 21.13 14.32 2.94
C TYR A 135 20.76 13.57 1.66
N ASN A 136 21.60 13.65 0.65
CA ASN A 136 21.52 12.80 -0.54
C ASN A 136 22.25 11.44 -0.30
N SER A 137 22.26 10.58 -1.32
CA SER A 137 22.90 9.27 -1.26
C SER A 137 24.44 9.30 -1.11
N GLN A 138 25.07 10.45 -1.34
CA GLN A 138 26.51 10.66 -1.18
C GLN A 138 26.86 11.27 0.20
N GLY A 139 25.86 11.53 1.04
CA GLY A 139 26.03 12.15 2.36
C GLY A 139 26.21 13.66 2.32
N LYS A 140 25.89 14.33 1.20
CA LYS A 140 25.85 15.79 1.10
C LYS A 140 24.49 16.29 1.58
N ARG A 141 24.48 17.33 2.42
CA ARG A 141 23.25 18.01 2.85
C ARG A 141 22.57 18.65 1.63
N ILE A 142 21.28 18.38 1.45
CA ILE A 142 20.46 18.95 0.37
C ILE A 142 19.37 19.90 0.85
N SER A 143 18.98 19.82 2.13
CA SER A 143 18.00 20.76 2.68
C SER A 143 18.67 22.02 3.22
N LYS A 144 18.15 23.20 2.84
CA LYS A 144 18.50 24.49 3.45
C LYS A 144 17.89 24.62 4.84
N LYS A 145 16.61 24.24 4.98
CA LYS A 145 15.88 24.24 6.25
C LYS A 145 16.07 22.91 6.99
N ALA A 146 16.08 22.98 8.32
CA ALA A 146 16.07 21.83 9.19
C ALA A 146 14.66 21.27 9.36
N LEU A 147 14.54 19.95 9.38
CA LEU A 147 13.39 19.23 9.92
C LEU A 147 13.35 19.49 11.42
N LYS A 148 12.20 19.98 11.90
CA LYS A 148 12.04 20.43 13.28
C LYS A 148 11.69 19.27 14.19
N LYS A 149 12.18 19.34 15.44
CA LYS A 149 11.78 18.43 16.51
C LYS A 149 10.24 18.35 16.59
N GLY A 150 9.73 17.14 16.78
CA GLY A 150 8.29 16.85 16.87
C GLY A 150 7.62 16.49 15.55
N GLN A 151 8.24 16.81 14.39
CA GLN A 151 7.68 16.47 13.08
C GLN A 151 7.61 14.95 12.86
N ASN A 152 6.53 14.49 12.24
CA ASN A 152 6.38 13.11 11.78
C ASN A 152 6.82 13.02 10.31
N LEU A 153 7.59 11.98 10.00
CA LEU A 153 8.12 11.72 8.66
C LEU A 153 7.78 10.31 8.24
N GLU A 154 7.50 10.15 6.95
CA GLU A 154 7.38 8.83 6.33
C GLU A 154 8.74 8.34 5.82
N VAL A 155 9.09 7.12 6.18
CA VAL A 155 10.34 6.48 5.78
C VAL A 155 10.09 5.12 5.13
N TYR A 156 10.93 4.78 4.17
CA TYR A 156 10.78 3.61 3.30
C TYR A 156 11.94 2.62 3.46
N GLY A 157 12.56 2.61 4.65
CA GLY A 157 13.68 1.74 5.01
C GLY A 157 14.92 2.52 5.41
N THR A 158 16.04 1.81 5.53
CA THR A 158 17.32 2.33 5.99
C THR A 158 18.39 2.26 4.91
N LYS A 159 19.42 3.09 5.02
CA LYS A 159 20.63 3.07 4.20
C LYS A 159 21.84 3.50 5.03
N THR A 160 22.96 2.83 4.86
CA THR A 160 24.25 3.28 5.40
C THR A 160 24.96 4.15 4.37
N ILE A 161 25.39 5.34 4.77
CA ILE A 161 26.11 6.31 3.92
C ILE A 161 27.33 6.77 4.72
N LYS A 162 28.54 6.51 4.20
CA LYS A 162 29.81 6.87 4.87
C LYS A 162 29.86 6.42 6.34
N GLY A 163 29.53 5.15 6.59
CA GLY A 163 29.56 4.55 7.94
C GLY A 163 28.40 4.95 8.88
N LYS A 164 27.53 5.88 8.49
CA LYS A 164 26.40 6.33 9.32
C LYS A 164 25.08 5.76 8.80
N LYS A 165 24.17 5.36 9.70
CA LYS A 165 22.83 4.85 9.34
C LYS A 165 21.82 5.99 9.17
N TYR A 166 21.02 5.90 8.12
CA TYR A 166 19.96 6.85 7.78
C TYR A 166 18.64 6.13 7.48
N TYR A 167 17.52 6.82 7.71
CA TYR A 167 16.24 6.44 7.13
C TYR A 167 16.03 7.12 5.76
N ALA A 168 15.47 6.39 4.81
CA ALA A 168 15.19 6.88 3.46
C ALA A 168 13.79 7.50 3.37
N LEU A 169 13.69 8.74 2.87
CA LEU A 169 12.43 9.48 2.68
C LEU A 169 11.72 9.13 1.36
N GLY A 170 12.32 8.27 0.52
CA GLY A 170 11.71 7.74 -0.70
C GLY A 170 11.79 8.65 -1.94
N ASN A 171 12.36 9.85 -1.82
CA ASN A 171 12.65 10.79 -2.91
C ASN A 171 14.16 11.01 -3.13
N GLY A 172 15.00 10.08 -2.65
CA GLY A 172 16.46 10.22 -2.66
C GLY A 172 17.03 11.04 -1.49
N GLY A 173 16.15 11.54 -0.60
CA GLY A 173 16.53 12.15 0.67
C GLY A 173 16.69 11.13 1.79
N TYR A 174 17.61 11.43 2.72
CA TYR A 174 17.95 10.60 3.86
C TYR A 174 18.04 11.44 5.14
N VAL A 175 17.50 10.94 6.25
CA VAL A 175 17.56 11.57 7.57
C VAL A 175 18.35 10.68 8.54
N PRO A 176 19.27 11.22 9.36
CA PRO A 176 20.04 10.42 10.31
C PRO A 176 19.15 9.67 11.31
N VAL A 177 19.44 8.39 11.56
CA VAL A 177 18.67 7.57 12.52
C VAL A 177 18.73 8.19 13.93
N ASN A 178 19.88 8.74 14.35
CA ASN A 178 20.08 9.30 15.69
C ASN A 178 19.23 10.56 15.97
N ASN A 179 18.62 11.17 14.95
CA ASN A 179 17.81 12.38 15.08
C ASN A 179 16.30 12.09 15.00
N VAL A 180 15.92 10.82 14.84
CA VAL A 180 14.52 10.39 14.75
C VAL A 180 14.28 9.14 15.60
N LYS A 181 13.04 8.88 15.97
CA LYS A 181 12.64 7.62 16.61
C LYS A 181 11.40 7.06 15.94
N VAL A 182 11.26 5.74 15.93
CA VAL A 182 9.96 5.13 15.62
C VAL A 182 9.05 5.42 16.82
N PRO A 183 7.92 6.14 16.65
CA PRO A 183 6.97 6.31 17.73
C PRO A 183 6.44 4.94 18.14
N LYS A 184 6.52 4.61 19.42
CA LYS A 184 5.95 3.40 20.00
C LYS A 184 4.42 3.52 19.94
N ALA A 185 3.82 2.93 18.92
CA ALA A 185 2.41 2.59 18.85
C ALA A 185 2.38 1.12 18.46
N THR A 186 1.64 0.31 19.24
CA THR A 186 1.42 -1.14 19.14
C THR A 186 1.84 -1.74 17.80
N GLU A 187 2.91 -2.53 17.81
CA GLU A 187 3.51 -3.15 16.63
C GLU A 187 2.46 -4.02 15.91
N THR A 188 1.88 -3.50 14.83
CA THR A 188 1.21 -4.36 13.85
C THR A 188 2.31 -5.04 13.05
N PRO A 189 2.42 -6.38 13.07
CA PRO A 189 3.53 -7.09 12.47
C PRO A 189 3.65 -6.75 10.98
N SER A 190 4.85 -6.36 10.58
CA SER A 190 5.36 -6.59 9.21
C SER A 190 5.04 -8.05 8.85
N PRO A 191 4.69 -8.40 7.60
CA PRO A 191 4.44 -9.79 7.25
C PRO A 191 5.72 -10.61 7.54
N THR A 192 5.71 -11.29 8.68
CA THR A 192 6.65 -12.34 9.02
C THR A 192 6.34 -13.48 8.07
N VAL A 193 7.33 -13.83 7.25
CA VAL A 193 7.34 -15.10 6.53
C VAL A 193 7.33 -16.17 7.62
N GLY A 194 6.21 -16.86 7.78
CA GLY A 194 6.19 -18.08 8.56
C GLY A 194 6.98 -19.13 7.77
N ASP A 195 8.20 -19.42 8.22
CA ASP A 195 8.87 -20.67 7.85
C ASP A 195 8.10 -21.79 8.54
N ASN A 196 7.26 -22.47 7.76
CA ASN A 196 6.62 -23.70 8.19
C ASN A 196 7.42 -24.86 7.61
N SER A 197 8.54 -25.17 8.25
CA SER A 197 9.33 -26.37 7.98
C SER A 197 8.80 -27.51 8.85
N ASN A 198 7.78 -28.21 8.35
CA ASN A 198 7.42 -29.51 8.91
C ASN A 198 8.44 -30.54 8.41
N GLY A 199 9.43 -30.85 9.25
CA GLY A 199 10.42 -31.90 9.03
C GLY A 199 10.38 -32.86 10.21
N THR A 200 9.54 -33.88 10.11
CA THR A 200 9.45 -35.02 11.04
C THR A 200 10.78 -35.75 11.10
N THR A 201 11.38 -35.86 12.29
CA THR A 201 12.32 -36.94 12.63
C THR A 201 11.96 -37.48 14.03
N PRO A 202 11.87 -38.81 14.24
CA PRO A 202 11.43 -39.38 15.51
C PRO A 202 12.51 -39.34 16.58
N ASN A 203 12.13 -38.93 17.79
CA ASN A 203 12.94 -38.98 19.00
C ASN A 203 13.32 -40.43 19.36
N LYS A 204 14.61 -40.66 19.63
CA LYS A 204 15.13 -41.82 20.39
C LYS A 204 15.62 -41.28 21.76
N PRO A 205 15.29 -41.93 22.89
CA PRO A 205 15.61 -41.41 24.22
C PRO A 205 17.07 -41.65 24.62
N ASP A 206 17.68 -40.63 25.24
CA ASP A 206 18.96 -40.71 25.94
C ASP A 206 18.78 -41.44 27.29
N ASN A 207 19.62 -42.43 27.55
CA ASN A 207 19.82 -43.02 28.87
C ASN A 207 21.28 -42.77 29.28
N SER A 208 21.46 -41.95 30.31
CA SER A 208 22.75 -41.69 30.96
C SER A 208 22.95 -42.70 32.08
N GLY A 209 23.87 -43.64 31.89
CA GLY A 209 24.32 -44.59 32.91
C GLY A 209 25.72 -44.21 33.40
N SER A 210 25.79 -43.86 34.69
CA SER A 210 27.01 -43.63 35.46
C SER A 210 27.64 -44.96 35.84
N THR A 211 28.95 -45.09 35.60
CA THR A 211 29.91 -45.89 36.41
C THR A 211 31.28 -45.26 36.26
#